data_AF-Q0I632-F1
#
_entry.id   AF-Q0I632-F1
#
_cell.length_a   1.000
_cell.length_b   1.000
_cell.length_c   1.000
_cell.angle_alpha   90.00
_cell.angle_beta   90.00
_cell.angle_gamma   90.00
#
_symmetry.space_group_name_H-M   'P 1'
#
loop_
_entity.id
_entity.type
_entity.pdbx_description
1 polymer ?
#
loop_
_entity_poly.entity_id
_entity_poly.type
_entity_poly.pdbx_seq_one_letter_code
_entity_poly.pdbx_strand_id
1 'polypeptide(L)' 'MFLSAIVNQFNQIQNQILKIINSFLTIDSLPVTPTVVSQTFPNLLIERLYYAEGRQHPFHPLHGSYAGLCRT' A
#
# COMPACT_ATOMS: atom_id res chain seq x y z
N MET A 1 21.09 -37.00 -23.31
CA MET A 1 19.93 -37.09 -22.40
C MET A 1 20.03 -36.16 -21.20
N PHE A 2 21.19 -36.03 -20.54
CA PHE A 2 21.34 -35.16 -19.36
C PHE A 2 21.26 -33.65 -19.66
N LEU A 3 21.87 -33.16 -20.74
CA LEU A 3 21.80 -31.72 -21.09
C LEU A 3 20.37 -31.24 -21.38
N SER A 4 19.58 -32.05 -22.09
CA SER A 4 18.17 -31.72 -22.37
C SER A 4 17.33 -31.68 -21.09
N ALA A 5 17.62 -32.52 -20.10
CA ALA A 5 16.96 -32.47 -18.80
C ALA A 5 17.30 -31.16 -18.05
N ILE A 6 18.57 -30.73 -18.08
CA ILE A 6 19.01 -29.47 -17.45
C ILE A 6 18.32 -28.26 -18.11
N VAL A 7 18.25 -28.22 -19.44
CA VAL A 7 17.57 -27.14 -20.18
C VAL A 7 16.08 -27.10 -19.86
N ASN A 8 15.42 -28.27 -19.82
CA ASN A 8 14.00 -28.35 -19.49
C ASN A 8 13.73 -27.93 -18.03
N GLN A 9 14.61 -28.31 -17.10
CA GLN A 9 14.54 -27.88 -15.70
C GLN A 9 14.70 -26.36 -15.57
N PHE A 10 15.65 -25.77 -16.30
CA PHE A 10 15.84 -24.32 -16.30
C PHE A 10 14.61 -23.58 -16.82
N ASN A 11 14.04 -24.04 -17.93
CA ASN A 11 12.81 -23.45 -18.50
C ASN A 11 11.62 -23.56 -17.52
N GLN A 12 11.50 -24.67 -16.80
CA GLN A 12 10.48 -24.82 -15.76
C GLN A 12 10.67 -23.83 -14.61
N ILE A 13 11.89 -23.64 -14.14
CA ILE A 13 12.21 -22.68 -13.08
C ILE A 13 11.85 -21.26 -13.52
N GLN A 14 12.22 -20.86 -14.74
CA GLN A 14 11.88 -19.54 -15.28
C GLN A 14 10.36 -19.30 -15.32
N ASN A 15 9.59 -20.29 -15.81
CA ASN A 15 8.14 -20.20 -15.87
C ASN A 15 7.49 -20.10 -14.48
N GLN A 16 8.04 -20.80 -13.48
CA GLN A 16 7.56 -20.70 -12.10
C GLN A 16 7.85 -19.34 -11.48
N ILE A 17 9.07 -18.80 -11.66
CA ILE A 17 9.45 -17.48 -11.16
C ILE A 17 8.54 -16.39 -11.75
N LEU A 18 8.30 -16.43 -13.07
CA LEU A 18 7.42 -15.47 -13.73
C LEU A 18 5.99 -15.52 -13.18
N LYS A 19 5.47 -16.73 -12.93
CA LYS A 19 4.13 -16.92 -12.33
C LYS A 19 4.05 -16.34 -10.91
N ILE A 20 5.09 -16.53 -10.09
CA ILE A 20 5.16 -15.99 -8.73
C ILE A 20 5.16 -14.46 -8.77
N ILE A 21 6.00 -13.85 -9.60
CA ILE A 21 6.10 -12.38 -9.73
C ILE A 21 4.75 -11.80 -10.16
N ASN A 22 4.12 -12.38 -11.18
CA ASN A 22 2.82 -11.90 -11.65
C ASN A 22 1.73 -12.04 -10.57
N SER A 23 1.74 -13.14 -9.81
CA SER A 23 0.79 -13.32 -8.70
C SER A 23 1.01 -12.30 -7.58
N PHE A 24 2.27 -11.96 -7.29
CA PHE A 24 2.61 -10.96 -6.27
C PHE A 24 2.14 -9.56 -6.69
N LEU A 25 2.42 -9.16 -7.95
CA LEU A 25 1.99 -7.88 -8.49
C LEU A 25 0.45 -7.74 -8.57
N THR A 26 -0.27 -8.86 -8.72
CA THR A 26 -1.74 -8.85 -8.74
C THR A 26 -2.35 -8.66 -7.35
N ILE A 27 -1.62 -9.00 -6.28
CA ILE A 27 -2.10 -8.81 -4.89
C ILE A 27 -2.06 -7.33 -4.49
N ASP A 28 -1.07 -6.57 -4.97
CA ASP A 28 -0.93 -5.14 -4.67
C ASP A 28 -1.88 -4.25 -5.50
N SER A 29 -2.46 -4.77 -6.59
CA SER A 29 -3.56 -4.13 -7.30
C SER A 29 -4.89 -4.39 -6.59
N LEU A 30 -5.03 -3.86 -5.36
CA LEU A 30 -6.33 -3.71 -4.73
C LEU A 30 -7.22 -2.90 -5.69
N PRO A 31 -8.45 -3.33 -6.03
CA PRO A 31 -9.35 -2.49 -6.78
C PRO A 31 -9.61 -1.25 -5.93
N VAL A 32 -8.99 -0.12 -6.30
CA VAL A 32 -9.39 1.21 -5.84
C VAL A 32 -10.75 1.46 -6.45
N THR A 33 -11.75 0.82 -5.85
CA THR A 33 -13.12 1.28 -5.92
C THR A 33 -13.06 2.66 -5.27
N PRO A 34 -13.53 3.73 -5.91
CA PRO A 34 -13.77 4.98 -5.22
C PRO A 34 -15.00 4.75 -4.32
N THR A 35 -14.84 3.92 -3.29
CA THR A 35 -15.67 4.01 -2.11
C THR A 35 -15.52 5.45 -1.67
N VAL A 36 -16.65 6.15 -1.55
CA VAL A 36 -16.72 7.40 -0.80
C VAL A 36 -16.02 7.11 0.52
N VAL A 37 -14.76 7.49 0.60
CA VAL A 37 -13.93 7.30 1.77
C VAL A 37 -14.61 8.20 2.78
N SER A 38 -15.39 7.64 3.71
CA SER A 38 -15.49 8.27 5.01
C SER A 38 -14.06 8.51 5.41
N GLN A 39 -13.64 9.78 5.41
CA GLN A 39 -12.27 10.24 5.60
C GLN A 39 -11.82 10.04 7.05
N THR A 40 -12.05 8.83 7.55
CA THR A 40 -11.52 8.33 8.80
C THR A 40 -10.13 7.84 8.46
N PHE A 41 -9.12 8.48 9.04
CA PHE A 41 -7.76 8.01 8.91
C PHE A 41 -7.70 6.54 9.37
N PRO A 42 -7.18 5.63 8.53
CA PRO A 42 -7.16 4.20 8.87
C PRO A 42 -6.23 3.91 10.06
N ASN A 43 -5.37 4.86 10.44
CA ASN A 43 -4.39 4.71 11.50
C ASN A 43 -4.06 6.08 12.13
N LEU A 44 -4.12 6.16 13.47
CA LEU A 44 -3.82 7.37 14.26
C LEU A 44 -2.39 7.90 14.06
N LEU A 45 -1.42 7.01 13.81
CA LEU A 45 -0.05 7.41 13.52
C LEU A 45 0.04 8.13 12.17
N ILE A 46 -0.67 7.64 11.17
CA ILE A 46 -0.75 8.27 9.84
C ILE A 46 -1.45 9.62 9.94
N GLU A 47 -2.51 9.72 10.72
CA GLU A 47 -3.20 10.99 11.01
C GLU A 47 -2.26 12.01 11.66
N ARG A 48 -1.52 11.62 12.70
CA ARG A 48 -0.56 12.51 13.38
C ARG A 48 0.56 12.97 12.46
N LEU A 49 1.11 12.07 11.64
CA LEU A 49 2.12 12.42 10.64
C LEU A 49 1.56 13.40 9.61
N TYR A 50 0.34 13.14 9.12
CA TYR A 50 -0.35 14.01 8.17
C TYR A 50 -0.51 15.45 8.72
N TYR A 51 -0.90 15.60 9.98
CA TYR A 51 -1.02 16.91 10.62
C TYR A 51 0.32 17.53 11.01
N ALA A 52 1.32 16.73 11.37
CA ALA A 52 2.68 17.22 11.66
C ALA A 52 3.36 17.83 10.42
N GLU A 53 3.06 17.32 9.22
CA GLU A 53 3.50 17.91 7.95
C GLU A 53 2.79 19.24 7.61
N GLY A 54 1.83 19.70 8.43
CA GLY A 54 1.06 20.91 8.17
C GLY A 54 -0.04 20.74 7.13
N ARG A 55 -0.34 19.50 6.71
CA ARG A 55 -1.48 19.22 5.84
C ARG A 55 -2.77 19.33 6.65
N GLN A 56 -3.80 19.87 6.01
CA GLN A 56 -5.11 20.02 6.63
C GLN A 56 -6.16 19.27 5.81
N HIS A 57 -7.00 18.53 6.50
CA HIS A 57 -8.05 17.76 5.86
C HIS A 57 -9.38 18.53 5.91
N PRO A 58 -9.96 18.93 4.77
CA PRO A 58 -11.08 19.89 4.72
C PRO A 58 -12.36 19.43 5.43
N PHE A 59 -12.51 18.12 5.67
CA PHE A 59 -13.67 17.53 6.34
C PHE A 59 -13.35 17.01 7.75
N HIS A 60 -12.16 17.33 8.29
CA HIS A 60 -11.84 16.93 9.65
C HIS A 60 -12.64 17.76 10.65
N PRO A 61 -13.32 17.14 11.63
CA PRO A 61 -14.15 17.88 12.60
C PRO A 61 -13.35 18.89 13.42
N LEU A 62 -12.03 18.69 13.55
CA LEU A 62 -11.12 19.61 14.24
C LEU A 62 -10.25 20.42 13.26
N HIS A 63 -10.65 20.55 11.99
CA HIS A 63 -9.94 21.38 11.01
C HIS A 63 -9.77 22.82 11.54
N GLY A 64 -8.52 23.27 11.69
CA GLY A 64 -8.19 24.59 12.26
C GLY A 64 -8.18 24.66 13.79
N SER A 65 -8.42 23.55 14.50
CA SER A 65 -8.26 23.49 15.96
C SER A 65 -6.82 23.17 16.34
N TYR A 66 -6.25 23.98 17.22
CA TYR A 66 -4.93 23.75 17.83
C TYR A 66 -5.00 23.05 19.19
N ALA A 67 -6.19 22.53 19.55
CA ALA A 67 -6.39 21.84 20.82
C ALA A 67 -5.44 20.62 20.90
N GLY A 68 -4.55 20.62 21.90
CA GLY A 68 -3.54 19.57 22.10
C GLY A 68 -2.23 19.75 21.32
N LEU A 69 -2.13 20.75 20.43
CA LEU A 69 -0.87 21.13 19.76
C LEU A 69 -0.06 22.16 20.56
N CYS A 70 -0.74 22.98 21.36
CA CYS A 70 -0.10 23.92 22.28
C CYS A 70 0.08 23.28 23.65
N ARG A 71 1.31 23.26 24.16
CA ARG A 71 1.61 22.89 25.54
C ARG A 71 1.24 24.08 26.44
N THR A 72 0.21 23.93 27.28
CA THR A 72 -0.03 24.84 28.42
C THR A 72 1.09 24.71 29.44
#